data_AF-A0A954J3V1-F1
#
_entry.id   AF-A0A954J3V1-F1
#
_cell.length_a   1.000
_cell.length_b   1.000
_cell.length_c   1.000
_cell.angle_alpha   90.00
_cell.angle_beta   90.00
_cell.angle_gamma   90.00
#
_symmetry.space_group_name_H-M   'P 1'
#
loop_
_entity.id
_entity.type
_entity.pdbx_description
1 polymer ?
#
loop_
_entity_poly.entity_id
_entity_poly.type
_entity_poly.pdbx_seq_one_letter_code
_entity_poly.pdbx_strand_id
1 'polypeptide(L)'
;AFVEDGGYERGELWGAAGRPADGRRMPSHWRRAVDGGIELRRFDRWLPLPDDEPVVHVNAYEAEAFCRWAGRRLPRAAEWHAAAAKTGMQWGGTVWEWTADTFAPYPCFRPGPYVTYSAPWFHHQRELRGGAFATHRLMHDRRYRNFFLPARDDVFAGFRTVADA
;
A
#
# COMPACT_ATOMS: atom_id res chain seq x y z
N ALA A 1 -9.04 15.37 -0.81
CA ALA A 1 -9.43 15.28 0.60
C ALA A 1 -8.25 15.18 1.57
N PHE A 2 -7.60 14.02 1.79
CA PHE A 2 -6.53 13.86 2.80
C PHE A 2 -5.37 14.87 2.66
N VAL A 3 -4.86 15.05 1.44
CA VAL A 3 -3.78 16.02 1.15
C VAL A 3 -4.24 17.46 1.40
N GLU A 4 -5.46 17.80 1.00
CA GLU A 4 -6.03 19.15 1.15
C GLU A 4 -6.30 19.51 2.61
N ASP A 5 -6.66 18.52 3.42
CA ASP A 5 -6.85 18.64 4.87
C ASP A 5 -5.51 18.60 5.66
N GLY A 6 -4.39 18.80 4.97
CA GLY A 6 -3.05 18.86 5.59
C GLY A 6 -2.56 17.53 6.15
N GLY A 7 -2.97 16.39 5.56
CA GLY A 7 -2.61 15.06 6.07
C GLY A 7 -1.10 14.81 6.20
N TYR A 8 -0.28 15.45 5.36
CA TYR A 8 1.19 15.39 5.44
C TYR A 8 1.78 16.41 6.43
N GLU A 9 1.00 17.36 6.93
CA GLU A 9 1.40 18.37 7.90
C GLU A 9 1.00 18.00 9.33
N ARG A 10 -0.01 17.16 9.48
CA ARG A 10 -0.61 16.75 10.76
C ARG A 10 0.12 15.56 11.41
N GLY A 11 1.06 15.87 12.30
CA GLY A 11 1.95 14.88 12.92
C GLY A 11 1.24 13.76 13.69
N GLU A 12 0.06 14.05 14.25
CA GLU A 12 -0.76 13.09 15.00
C GLU A 12 -1.28 11.92 14.15
N LEU A 13 -1.30 12.08 12.83
CA LEU A 13 -1.71 11.02 11.90
C LEU A 13 -0.60 10.00 11.66
N TRP A 14 0.64 10.31 12.02
CA TRP A 14 1.81 9.51 11.69
C TRP A 14 2.28 8.71 12.92
N GLY A 15 2.60 7.44 12.70
CA GLY A 15 3.13 6.57 13.74
C GLY A 15 4.58 6.89 14.09
N ALA A 16 5.23 6.03 14.88
CA ALA A 16 6.60 6.23 15.33
C ALA A 16 7.64 6.38 14.21
N ALA A 17 7.39 5.79 13.03
CA ALA A 17 8.25 5.94 11.87
C ALA A 17 8.22 7.34 11.24
N GLY A 18 7.19 8.14 11.56
CA GLY A 18 7.05 9.50 11.09
C GLY A 18 6.68 9.62 9.60
N ARG A 19 6.80 10.85 9.11
CA ARG A 19 6.54 11.25 7.73
C ARG A 19 7.71 10.92 6.81
N PRO A 20 7.48 10.86 5.48
CA PRO A 20 8.57 10.85 4.52
C PRO A 20 9.60 11.96 4.81
N ALA A 21 10.88 11.58 4.86
CA ALA A 21 11.97 12.49 5.25
C ALA A 21 12.28 13.57 4.19
N ASP A 22 11.78 13.39 2.97
CA ASP A 22 11.91 14.33 1.85
C ASP A 22 11.04 15.60 2.01
N GLY A 23 10.19 15.65 3.04
CA GLY A 23 9.31 16.80 3.31
C GLY A 23 8.18 16.96 2.30
N ARG A 24 7.88 15.92 1.50
CA ARG A 24 6.77 15.96 0.55
C ARG A 24 5.43 16.14 1.25
N ARG A 25 4.48 16.73 0.53
CA ARG A 25 3.12 17.04 1.02
C ARG A 25 2.02 16.27 0.30
N MET A 26 2.41 15.33 -0.56
CA MET A 26 1.55 14.49 -1.39
C MET A 26 2.34 13.25 -1.81
N PRO A 27 1.70 12.22 -2.39
CA PRO A 27 2.40 11.03 -2.89
C PRO A 27 3.53 11.40 -3.85
N SER A 28 4.60 10.59 -3.88
CA SER A 28 5.86 10.91 -4.58
C SER A 28 5.72 11.15 -6.08
N HIS A 29 4.68 10.57 -6.70
CA HIS A 29 4.39 10.71 -8.12
C HIS A 29 3.32 11.78 -8.42
N TRP A 30 2.97 12.62 -7.46
CA TRP A 30 2.01 13.70 -7.65
C TRP A 30 2.70 15.06 -7.69
N ARG A 31 2.09 16.02 -8.38
CA ARG A 31 2.53 17.42 -8.36
C ARG A 31 1.36 18.37 -8.56
N ARG A 32 1.59 19.64 -8.24
CA ARG A 32 0.73 20.74 -8.69
C ARG A 32 1.08 21.12 -10.12
N ALA A 33 0.08 21.16 -10.99
CA ALA A 33 0.18 21.70 -12.33
C ALA A 33 0.25 23.24 -12.31
N VAL A 34 0.63 23.82 -13.44
CA VAL A 34 0.75 25.29 -13.60
C VAL A 34 -0.59 26.00 -13.44
N ASP A 35 -1.69 25.35 -13.84
CA ASP A 35 -3.06 25.85 -13.71
C ASP A 35 -3.65 25.67 -12.30
N GLY A 36 -2.88 25.09 -11.37
CA GLY A 36 -3.30 24.84 -9.99
C GLY A 36 -3.95 23.47 -9.75
N GLY A 37 -4.19 22.67 -10.80
CA GLY A 37 -4.67 21.30 -10.67
C GLY A 37 -3.64 20.35 -10.05
N ILE A 38 -4.06 19.13 -9.74
CA ILE A 38 -3.15 18.05 -9.33
C ILE A 38 -2.97 17.09 -10.50
N GLU A 39 -1.71 16.77 -10.77
CA GLU A 39 -1.32 15.75 -11.74
C GLU A 39 -0.65 14.58 -11.03
N LEU A 40 -0.81 13.39 -11.61
CA LEU A 40 -0.01 12.22 -11.28
C LEU A 40 0.88 11.84 -12.45
N ARG A 41 2.00 11.20 -12.15
CA ARG A 41 2.92 10.65 -13.13
C ARG A 41 2.67 9.17 -13.37
N ARG A 42 2.38 8.80 -14.63
CA ARG A 42 2.42 7.41 -15.13
C ARG A 42 3.58 7.28 -16.10
N PHE A 43 4.60 6.52 -15.71
CA PHE A 43 5.83 6.37 -16.48
C PHE A 43 6.44 7.76 -16.85
N ASP A 44 6.46 8.09 -18.13
CA ASP A 44 7.01 9.33 -18.69
C ASP A 44 5.96 10.47 -18.77
N ARG A 45 4.69 10.21 -18.47
CA ARG A 45 3.59 11.15 -18.68
C ARG A 45 3.05 11.71 -17.37
N TRP A 46 2.77 13.02 -17.37
CA TRP A 46 1.95 13.68 -16.38
C TRP A 46 0.52 13.76 -16.89
N LEU A 47 -0.42 13.33 -16.05
CA LEU A 47 -1.83 13.26 -16.36
C LEU A 47 -2.61 13.97 -15.25
N PRO A 48 -3.76 14.58 -15.54
CA PRO A 48 -4.70 15.00 -14.50
C PRO A 48 -4.99 13.84 -13.55
N LEU A 49 -5.03 14.13 -12.25
CA LEU A 49 -5.38 13.14 -11.23
C LEU A 49 -6.83 12.68 -11.45
N PRO A 50 -7.11 11.39 -11.74
CA PRO A 50 -8.45 10.86 -11.81
C PRO A 50 -9.05 10.71 -10.40
N ASP A 51 -10.37 10.91 -10.31
CA ASP A 51 -11.11 10.88 -9.04
C ASP A 51 -11.51 9.48 -8.58
N ASP A 52 -11.57 8.51 -9.50
CA ASP A 52 -12.16 7.18 -9.31
C ASP A 52 -11.15 6.02 -9.43
N GLU A 53 -9.86 6.32 -9.57
CA GLU A 53 -8.82 5.30 -9.60
C GLU A 53 -8.15 5.08 -8.23
N PRO A 54 -7.69 3.85 -7.93
CA PRO A 54 -6.88 3.60 -6.74
C PRO A 54 -5.61 4.46 -6.73
N VAL A 55 -5.29 5.03 -5.57
CA VAL A 55 -3.98 5.66 -5.37
C VAL A 55 -2.86 4.63 -5.51
N VAL A 56 -1.78 5.03 -6.18
CA VAL A 56 -0.58 4.22 -6.42
C VAL A 56 0.65 5.00 -5.96
N HIS A 57 1.74 4.30 -5.66
CA HIS A 57 3.00 4.87 -5.20
C HIS A 57 2.88 5.55 -3.83
N VAL A 58 2.11 4.93 -2.93
CA VAL A 58 2.06 5.28 -1.51
C VAL A 58 2.74 4.19 -0.70
N ASN A 59 3.53 4.60 0.28
CA ASN A 59 4.19 3.69 1.20
C ASN A 59 3.22 3.26 2.34
N ALA A 60 3.66 2.31 3.17
CA ALA A 60 2.81 1.77 4.23
C ALA A 60 2.44 2.82 5.28
N TYR A 61 3.32 3.79 5.54
CA TYR A 61 3.09 4.84 6.52
C TYR A 61 2.06 5.87 6.04
N GLU A 62 2.10 6.24 4.76
CA GLU A 62 1.08 7.07 4.10
C GLU A 62 -0.28 6.39 4.14
N ALA A 63 -0.32 5.09 3.85
CA ALA A 63 -1.54 4.29 3.92
C ALA A 63 -2.13 4.24 5.34
N GLU A 64 -1.28 4.02 6.36
CA GLU A 64 -1.70 4.07 7.77
C GLU A 64 -2.17 5.47 8.20
N ALA A 65 -1.46 6.53 7.79
CA ALA A 65 -1.82 7.91 8.12
C ALA A 65 -3.18 8.31 7.52
N PHE A 66 -3.43 7.92 6.26
CA PHE A 66 -4.74 8.08 5.64
C PHE A 66 -5.81 7.32 6.41
N CYS A 67 -5.55 6.08 6.81
CA CYS A 67 -6.51 5.30 7.57
C CYS A 67 -6.88 5.99 8.88
N ARG A 68 -5.89 6.46 9.66
CA ARG A 68 -6.13 7.19 10.92
C ARG A 68 -6.97 8.45 10.69
N TRP A 69 -6.64 9.23 9.66
CA TRP A 69 -7.41 10.41 9.27
C TRP A 69 -8.86 10.08 8.94
N ALA A 70 -9.10 8.96 8.24
CA ALA A 70 -10.43 8.50 7.87
C ALA A 70 -11.19 7.78 9.00
N GLY A 71 -10.63 7.67 10.21
CA GLY A 71 -11.22 6.89 11.31
C GLY A 71 -11.27 5.39 11.02
N ARG A 72 -10.26 4.87 10.32
CA ARG A 72 -10.14 3.49 9.84
C ARG A 72 -8.75 2.92 10.15
N ARG A 73 -8.52 1.69 9.72
CA ARG A 73 -7.19 1.04 9.75
C ARG A 73 -6.93 0.25 8.47
N LEU A 74 -5.68 -0.17 8.30
CA LEU A 74 -5.34 -1.20 7.31
C LEU A 74 -5.90 -2.55 7.75
N PRO A 75 -6.33 -3.40 6.80
CA PRO A 75 -6.72 -4.76 7.12
C PRO A 75 -5.50 -5.57 7.56
N ARG A 76 -5.72 -6.52 8.47
CA ARG A 76 -4.76 -7.59 8.66
C ARG A 76 -4.75 -8.48 7.41
N ALA A 77 -3.61 -9.08 7.09
CA ALA A 77 -3.45 -9.99 5.97
C ALA A 77 -4.45 -11.16 6.02
N ALA A 78 -4.77 -11.66 7.22
CA ALA A 78 -5.79 -12.68 7.41
C ALA A 78 -7.20 -12.17 7.09
N GLU A 79 -7.54 -10.94 7.47
CA GLU A 79 -8.83 -10.31 7.16
C GLU A 79 -8.96 -10.10 5.65
N TRP A 80 -7.90 -9.58 5.01
CA TRP A 80 -7.82 -9.43 3.55
C TRP A 80 -8.04 -10.77 2.84
N HIS A 81 -7.33 -11.82 3.28
CA HIS A 81 -7.44 -13.16 2.69
C HIS A 81 -8.86 -13.73 2.82
N ALA A 82 -9.46 -13.59 4.00
CA ALA A 82 -10.83 -14.04 4.26
C ALA A 82 -11.85 -13.29 3.39
N ALA A 83 -11.67 -11.98 3.22
CA ALA A 83 -12.54 -11.17 2.37
C ALA A 83 -12.36 -11.52 0.88
N ALA A 84 -11.13 -11.76 0.43
CA ALA A 84 -10.82 -12.19 -0.95
C ALA A 84 -11.42 -13.55 -1.34
N ALA A 85 -11.82 -14.36 -0.36
CA ALA A 85 -12.51 -15.62 -0.58
C ALA A 85 -14.01 -15.45 -0.87
N LYS A 86 -14.58 -14.27 -0.63
CA LYS A 86 -16.01 -13.98 -0.77
C LYS A 86 -16.29 -13.29 -2.11
N THR A 87 -17.50 -13.46 -2.64
CA THR A 87 -17.92 -12.89 -3.93
C THR A 87 -18.09 -11.37 -3.92
N GLY A 88 -18.12 -10.72 -2.75
CA GLY A 88 -18.39 -9.29 -2.61
C GLY A 88 -17.16 -8.37 -2.65
N MET A 89 -15.95 -8.91 -2.70
CA MET A 89 -14.72 -8.10 -2.74
C MET A 89 -14.02 -8.27 -4.08
N GLN A 90 -13.90 -7.19 -4.84
CA GLN A 90 -13.00 -7.14 -5.99
C GLN A 90 -11.56 -6.93 -5.51
N TRP A 91 -10.64 -7.78 -5.97
CA TRP A 91 -9.22 -7.73 -5.60
C TRP A 91 -8.34 -8.19 -6.76
N GLY A 92 -7.10 -7.71 -6.75
CA GLY A 92 -6.08 -8.02 -7.77
C GLY A 92 -6.26 -7.24 -9.08
N GLY A 93 -5.18 -7.15 -9.85
CA GLY A 93 -5.14 -6.48 -11.16
C GLY A 93 -5.12 -4.96 -11.11
N THR A 94 -5.11 -4.34 -9.93
CA THR A 94 -5.08 -2.87 -9.76
C THR A 94 -3.78 -2.44 -9.08
N VAL A 95 -3.68 -2.56 -7.76
CA VAL A 95 -2.48 -2.25 -6.96
C VAL A 95 -2.17 -3.40 -6.02
N TRP A 96 -0.91 -3.49 -5.59
CA TRP A 96 -0.61 -4.21 -4.36
C TRP A 96 -1.20 -3.44 -3.17
N GLU A 97 -1.95 -4.12 -2.31
CA GLU A 97 -2.60 -3.49 -1.16
C GLU A 97 -1.77 -3.73 0.10
N TRP A 98 -1.27 -2.67 0.73
CA TRP A 98 -0.60 -2.75 2.04
C TRP A 98 -1.53 -3.36 3.10
N THR A 99 -0.98 -4.24 3.93
CA THR A 99 -1.65 -4.79 5.12
C THR A 99 -1.01 -4.24 6.39
N ALA A 100 -1.71 -4.38 7.53
CA ALA A 100 -1.17 -3.96 8.83
C ALA A 100 0.00 -4.85 9.32
N ASP A 101 0.16 -6.05 8.75
CA ASP A 101 1.06 -7.07 9.26
C ASP A 101 2.50 -6.87 8.79
N THR A 102 3.43 -6.97 9.74
CA THR A 102 4.82 -7.24 9.40
C THR A 102 4.92 -8.60 8.72
N PHE A 103 5.67 -8.68 7.62
CA PHE A 103 5.91 -9.93 6.91
C PHE A 103 6.67 -10.89 7.82
N ALA A 104 5.98 -11.95 8.26
CA ALA A 104 6.50 -12.93 9.20
C ALA A 104 6.27 -14.37 8.69
N PRO A 105 7.05 -15.36 9.14
CA PRO A 105 6.77 -16.74 8.81
C PRO A 105 5.41 -17.15 9.39
N TYR A 106 4.66 -17.94 8.63
CA TYR A 106 3.51 -18.64 9.21
C TYR A 106 3.98 -19.74 10.18
N PRO A 107 3.12 -20.16 11.12
CA PRO A 107 3.41 -21.31 11.96
C PRO A 107 3.87 -22.50 11.13
N CYS A 108 4.93 -23.17 11.60
CA CYS A 108 5.54 -24.33 10.94
C CYS A 108 6.18 -24.05 9.56
N PHE A 109 6.44 -22.79 9.20
CA PHE A 109 7.19 -22.46 7.98
C PHE A 109 8.54 -23.19 7.95
N ARG A 110 8.84 -23.80 6.80
CA ARG A 110 10.17 -24.32 6.46
C ARG A 110 10.53 -23.80 5.07
N PRO A 111 11.74 -23.25 4.88
CA PRO A 111 12.13 -22.76 3.56
C PRO A 111 12.20 -23.90 2.56
N GLY A 112 11.82 -23.63 1.31
CA GLY A 112 12.08 -24.52 0.18
C GLY A 112 13.55 -24.47 -0.25
N PRO A 113 13.92 -25.14 -1.35
CA PRO A 113 15.31 -25.17 -1.85
C PRO A 113 15.90 -23.77 -2.07
N TYR A 114 15.09 -22.81 -2.50
CA TYR A 114 15.50 -21.40 -2.59
C TYR A 114 15.34 -20.71 -1.22
N VAL A 115 16.23 -21.05 -0.30
CA VAL A 115 16.14 -20.67 1.13
C VAL A 115 16.12 -19.15 1.36
N THR A 116 16.81 -18.37 0.52
CA THR A 116 16.94 -16.92 0.66
C THR A 116 15.78 -16.13 0.06
N TYR A 117 14.80 -16.81 -0.56
CA TYR A 117 13.68 -16.12 -1.20
C TYR A 117 12.82 -15.31 -0.21
N SER A 118 12.48 -15.88 0.95
CA SER A 118 11.59 -15.25 1.94
C SER A 118 12.24 -15.07 3.31
N ALA A 119 13.00 -16.05 3.79
CA ALA A 119 13.46 -16.09 5.18
C ALA A 119 14.26 -14.86 5.64
N PRO A 120 15.18 -14.32 4.83
CA PRO A 120 15.96 -13.13 5.23
C PRO A 120 15.13 -11.85 5.40
N TRP A 121 13.91 -11.83 4.89
CA TRP A 121 13.06 -10.63 4.81
C TRP A 121 12.01 -10.55 5.92
N PHE A 122 11.88 -11.61 6.72
CA PHE A 122 10.92 -11.63 7.81
C PHE A 122 11.25 -10.58 8.88
N HIS A 123 10.20 -10.08 9.55
CA HIS A 123 10.25 -9.11 10.64
C HIS A 123 10.76 -7.71 10.28
N HIS A 124 11.27 -7.51 9.07
CA HIS A 124 11.78 -6.22 8.58
C HIS A 124 10.89 -5.58 7.52
N GLN A 125 10.13 -6.39 6.78
CA GLN A 125 9.27 -5.92 5.69
C GLN A 125 7.80 -5.90 6.11
N ARG A 126 6.98 -5.12 5.40
CA ARG A 126 5.51 -5.10 5.55
C ARG A 126 4.88 -5.90 4.41
N GLU A 127 3.81 -6.62 4.71
CA GLU A 127 3.15 -7.50 3.75
C GLU A 127 2.13 -6.76 2.86
N LEU A 128 2.07 -7.15 1.58
CA LEU A 128 1.07 -6.70 0.62
C LEU A 128 0.35 -7.87 -0.05
N ARG A 129 -0.88 -7.61 -0.51
CA ARG A 129 -1.78 -8.59 -1.14
C ARG A 129 -2.38 -8.08 -2.46
N GLY A 130 -3.03 -8.96 -3.20
CA GLY A 130 -3.85 -8.61 -4.37
C GLY A 130 -3.15 -8.79 -5.72
N GLY A 131 -2.00 -8.14 -5.91
CA GLY A 131 -1.35 -8.03 -7.22
C GLY A 131 -1.73 -6.75 -7.95
N ALA A 132 -0.73 -6.00 -8.40
CA ALA A 132 -0.91 -4.79 -9.20
C ALA A 132 -1.19 -5.09 -10.68
N PHE A 133 -1.64 -4.10 -11.44
CA PHE A 133 -1.85 -4.18 -12.90
C PHE A 133 -0.64 -4.70 -13.69
N ALA A 134 0.57 -4.44 -13.18
CA ALA A 134 1.83 -4.90 -13.77
C ALA A 134 2.23 -6.34 -13.35
N THR A 135 1.49 -6.97 -12.43
CA THR A 135 1.78 -8.31 -11.94
C THR A 135 1.34 -9.36 -12.96
N HIS A 136 2.15 -10.38 -13.20
CA HIS A 136 1.79 -11.43 -14.14
C HIS A 136 0.52 -12.18 -13.66
N ARG A 137 -0.37 -12.57 -14.59
CA ARG A 137 -1.65 -13.22 -14.25
C ARG A 137 -1.48 -14.50 -13.42
N LEU A 138 -0.44 -15.29 -13.68
CA LEU A 138 -0.15 -16.51 -12.91
C LEU A 138 0.26 -16.26 -11.46
N MET A 139 0.64 -15.03 -11.11
CA MET A 139 1.00 -14.66 -9.74
C MET A 139 -0.18 -14.07 -8.96
N HIS A 140 -1.33 -13.83 -9.62
CA HIS A 140 -2.54 -13.36 -8.97
C HIS A 140 -3.24 -14.52 -8.25
N ASP A 141 -2.77 -14.79 -7.03
CA ASP A 141 -3.38 -15.73 -6.11
C ASP A 141 -3.61 -15.04 -4.77
N ARG A 142 -4.78 -15.22 -4.15
CA ARG A 142 -5.10 -14.64 -2.83
C ARG A 142 -4.12 -15.07 -1.73
N ARG A 143 -3.48 -16.23 -1.91
CA ARG A 143 -2.46 -16.77 -1.01
C ARG A 143 -1.11 -16.11 -1.21
N TYR A 144 -0.86 -15.47 -2.36
CA TYR A 144 0.39 -14.78 -2.64
C TYR A 144 0.62 -13.68 -1.61
N ARG A 145 1.86 -13.58 -1.12
CA ARG A 145 2.32 -12.60 -0.13
C ARG A 145 3.47 -11.85 -0.74
N ASN A 146 3.24 -10.60 -1.10
CA ASN A 146 4.33 -9.71 -1.47
C ASN A 146 4.84 -9.01 -0.22
N PHE A 147 6.06 -8.50 -0.25
CA PHE A 147 6.68 -7.86 0.91
C PHE A 147 7.68 -6.80 0.45
N PHE A 148 7.60 -5.63 1.08
CA PHE A 148 8.52 -4.53 0.84
C PHE A 148 8.86 -3.81 2.15
N LEU A 149 9.99 -3.12 2.18
CA LEU A 149 10.25 -2.16 3.26
C LEU A 149 9.10 -1.14 3.31
N PRO A 150 8.57 -0.82 4.51
CA PRO A 150 7.35 -0.02 4.66
C PRO A 150 7.49 1.41 4.12
N ALA A 151 8.71 1.92 3.96
CA ALA A 151 8.98 3.25 3.41
C ALA A 151 9.00 3.30 1.87
N ARG A 152 8.98 2.15 1.18
CA ARG A 152 9.01 2.12 -0.29
C ARG A 152 7.71 2.63 -0.89
N ASP A 153 7.86 3.50 -1.87
CA ASP A 153 6.80 4.12 -2.67
C ASP A 153 7.03 3.96 -4.18
N ASP A 154 8.16 3.37 -4.59
CA ASP A 154 8.46 3.04 -5.99
C ASP A 154 7.69 1.81 -6.50
N VAL A 155 7.06 1.07 -5.58
CA VAL A 155 6.19 -0.07 -5.86
C VAL A 155 4.83 0.43 -6.37
N PHE A 156 4.18 -0.32 -7.26
CA PHE A 156 2.76 -0.14 -7.61
C PHE A 156 1.84 -0.57 -6.45
N ALA A 157 2.01 0.09 -5.31
CA ALA A 157 1.31 -0.17 -4.07
C ALA A 157 0.32 0.96 -3.77
N GLY A 158 -0.85 0.55 -3.33
CA GLY A 158 -1.88 1.36 -2.73
C GLY A 158 -2.35 0.67 -1.45
N PHE A 159 -3.60 0.87 -1.07
CA PHE A 159 -4.16 0.23 0.10
C PHE A 159 -5.68 0.16 0.02
N ARG A 160 -6.24 -0.62 0.94
CA ARG A 160 -7.65 -0.64 1.24
C ARG A 160 -7.83 -0.40 2.73
N THR A 161 -8.96 0.18 3.09
CA THR A 161 -9.28 0.45 4.49
C THR A 161 -10.29 -0.58 5.01
N VAL A 162 -10.27 -0.80 6.32
CA VAL A 162 -11.30 -1.53 7.05
C VAL A 162 -11.72 -0.70 8.26
N ALA A 163 -12.98 -0.80 8.64
CA ALA A 163 -13.45 -0.24 9.91
C ALA A 163 -13.05 -1.16 11.07
N ASP A 164 -13.04 -0.62 12.28
CA ASP A 164 -13.03 -1.47 13.46
C ASP A 164 -14.37 -2.22 13.60
N ALA A 165 -14.31 -3.37 14.27
CA ALA A 165 -15.46 -4.25 14.46
C ALA A 165 -16.44 -3.70 15.50
#